data_AF-A0A5B7C5U6-F1
#
_entry.id   AF-A0A5B7C5U6-F1
#
_cell.length_a   1.000
_cell.length_b   1.000
_cell.length_c   1.000
_cell.angle_alpha   90.00
_cell.angle_beta   90.00
_cell.angle_gamma   90.00
#
_symmetry.space_group_name_H-M   'P 1'
#
loop_
_entity.id
_entity.type
_entity.pdbx_description
1 polymer ?
#
loop_
_entity_poly.entity_id
_entity_poly.type
_entity_poly.pdbx_seq_one_letter_code
_entity_poly.pdbx_strand_id
1 'polypeptide(L)'
;LNRIQEMEKSLMFETAASALDELIMLLQVNEPVWIRSPTAGRYVLHRDSYDKLFPRANHFKCSSARIESSKYSGVVMMSGVHLVDMFLDSVNNSSFYHISYFKT
;
A
#
# COMPACT_ATOMS: atom_id res chain seq x y z
N LEU A 1 12.16 -30.45 -10.04
CA LEU A 1 10.88 -29.68 -9.94
C LEU A 1 10.62 -29.16 -8.53
N ASN A 2 10.54 -30.01 -7.48
CA ASN A 2 10.16 -29.58 -6.13
C ASN A 2 11.07 -28.47 -5.53
N ARG A 3 12.39 -28.52 -5.78
CA ARG A 3 13.34 -27.53 -5.25
C ARG A 3 13.20 -26.13 -5.86
N ILE A 4 12.81 -26.04 -7.14
CA ILE A 4 12.56 -24.75 -7.83
C ILE A 4 11.30 -24.11 -7.26
N GLN A 5 10.25 -24.92 -7.09
CA GLN A 5 8.97 -24.46 -6.55
C GLN A 5 9.08 -23.97 -5.09
N GLU A 6 9.88 -24.64 -4.26
CA GLU A 6 10.17 -24.17 -2.88
C GLU A 6 11.02 -22.88 -2.87
N MET A 7 11.93 -22.72 -3.82
CA MET A 7 12.72 -21.49 -3.96
C MET A 7 11.84 -20.32 -4.43
N GLU A 8 10.92 -20.55 -5.36
CA GLU A 8 9.91 -19.56 -5.79
C GLU A 8 9.00 -19.14 -4.63
N LYS A 9 8.46 -20.10 -3.86
CA LYS A 9 7.68 -19.80 -2.65
C LYS A 9 8.46 -18.96 -1.64
N SER A 10 9.73 -19.30 -1.41
CA SER A 10 10.58 -18.56 -0.48
C SER A 10 10.78 -17.11 -0.94
N LEU A 11 11.02 -16.92 -2.24
CA LEU A 11 11.17 -15.58 -2.83
C LEU A 11 9.87 -14.77 -2.76
N MET A 12 8.72 -15.40 -3.02
CA MET A 12 7.41 -14.77 -2.87
C MET A 12 7.17 -14.32 -1.43
N PHE A 13 7.52 -15.17 -0.45
CA PHE A 13 7.39 -14.85 0.96
C PHE A 13 8.29 -13.68 1.37
N GLU A 14 9.57 -13.70 0.99
CA GLU A 14 10.52 -12.62 1.26
C GLU A 14 10.06 -11.28 0.65
N THR A 15 9.53 -11.34 -0.57
CA THR A 15 8.98 -10.16 -1.26
C THR A 15 7.76 -9.61 -0.52
N ALA A 16 6.82 -10.47 -0.14
CA ALA A 16 5.62 -10.09 0.58
C ALA A 16 5.95 -9.51 1.97
N ALA A 17 6.88 -10.13 2.70
CA ALA A 17 7.35 -9.65 3.99
C ALA A 17 8.00 -8.27 3.87
N SER A 18 8.91 -8.09 2.91
CA SER A 18 9.57 -6.80 2.67
C SER A 18 8.57 -5.70 2.29
N ALA A 19 7.57 -6.02 1.47
CA ALA A 19 6.52 -5.08 1.09
C ALA A 19 5.62 -4.70 2.28
N LEU A 20 5.34 -5.64 3.18
CA LEU A 20 4.56 -5.36 4.40
C LEU A 20 5.32 -4.47 5.37
N ASP A 21 6.61 -4.72 5.58
CA ASP A 21 7.48 -3.90 6.42
C ASP A 21 7.55 -2.46 5.87
N GLU A 22 7.71 -2.31 4.55
CA GLU A 22 7.64 -1.02 3.88
C GLU A 22 6.30 -0.32 4.12
N LEU A 23 5.18 -1.03 3.92
CA LEU A 23 3.85 -0.49 4.15
C LEU A 23 3.66 -0.02 5.60
N ILE A 24 4.10 -0.80 6.59
CA ILE A 24 4.01 -0.43 8.01
C ILE A 24 4.81 0.85 8.28
N MET A 25 6.03 0.95 7.76
CA MET A 25 6.84 2.17 7.89
C MET A 25 6.15 3.38 7.24
N LEU A 26 5.58 3.22 6.04
CA LEU A 26 4.83 4.28 5.36
C LEU A 26 3.57 4.71 6.13
N LEU A 27 2.92 3.80 6.85
CA LEU A 27 1.76 4.12 7.67
C LEU A 27 2.15 4.93 8.91
N GLN A 28 3.29 4.61 9.53
CA GLN A 28 3.80 5.26 10.74
C GLN A 28 4.41 6.63 10.48
N VAL A 29 5.10 6.82 9.35
CA VAL A 29 5.72 8.09 8.99
C VAL A 29 4.70 8.94 8.24
N ASN A 30 4.40 10.15 8.72
CA ASN A 30 3.59 11.13 8.00
C ASN A 30 4.51 12.08 7.21
N GLU A 31 4.74 13.30 7.69
CA GLU A 31 5.73 14.19 7.10
C GLU A 31 7.16 13.72 7.46
N PRO A 32 8.16 13.84 6.55
CA PRO A 32 8.12 14.48 5.24
C PRO A 32 7.81 13.50 4.07
N VAL A 33 7.30 12.30 4.36
CA VAL A 33 7.07 11.24 3.36
C VAL A 33 5.74 11.43 2.65
N TRP A 34 4.65 11.61 3.40
CA TRP A 34 3.35 11.98 2.87
C TRP A 34 3.20 13.49 2.89
N ILE A 35 3.08 14.07 1.70
CA ILE A 35 2.85 15.49 1.52
C ILE A 35 1.45 15.72 0.98
N ARG A 36 0.83 16.83 1.36
CA ARG A 36 -0.48 17.21 0.81
C ARG A 36 -0.29 17.80 -0.58
N SER A 37 -0.88 17.17 -1.59
CA SER A 37 -0.89 17.67 -2.96
C SER A 37 -1.54 19.06 -3.03
N PRO A 38 -0.86 20.09 -3.58
CA PRO A 38 -1.42 21.44 -3.70
C PRO A 38 -2.69 21.49 -4.56
N THR A 39 -2.79 20.61 -5.56
CA THR A 39 -3.82 20.66 -6.60
C THR A 39 -5.05 19.83 -6.26
N ALA A 40 -4.88 18.71 -5.54
CA ALA A 40 -5.97 17.76 -5.27
C ALA A 40 -6.33 17.66 -3.78
N GLY A 41 -5.55 18.26 -2.88
CA GLY A 41 -5.75 18.18 -1.43
C GLY A 41 -5.52 16.78 -0.83
N ARG A 42 -5.19 15.79 -1.66
CA ARG A 42 -4.89 14.39 -1.31
C ARG A 42 -3.44 14.24 -0.84
N TYR A 43 -3.17 13.26 0.01
CA TYR A 43 -1.80 12.91 0.38
C TYR A 43 -1.14 12.07 -0.71
N VAL A 44 0.09 12.44 -1.08
CA VAL A 44 0.94 11.73 -2.05
C VAL A 44 2.34 11.54 -1.46
N LEU A 45 3.07 10.54 -1.93
CA LEU A 45 4.46 10.32 -1.51
C LEU A 45 5.39 11.38 -2.11
N HIS A 46 6.21 12.00 -1.26
CA HIS A 46 7.35 12.78 -1.69
C HIS A 46 8.49 11.85 -2.10
N ARG A 47 8.82 11.85 -3.39
CA ARG A 47 9.70 10.85 -4.00
C ARG A 47 11.09 10.79 -3.36
N ASP A 48 11.72 11.94 -3.11
CA ASP A 48 13.07 11.95 -2.54
C ASP A 48 13.08 11.52 -1.07
N SER A 49 12.01 11.80 -0.33
CA SER A 49 11.87 11.33 1.05
C SER A 49 11.69 9.81 1.09
N TYR A 50 10.87 9.27 0.18
CA TYR A 50 10.65 7.85 0.02
C TYR A 50 11.94 7.12 -0.40
N ASP A 51 12.66 7.61 -1.41
CA ASP A 51 13.88 6.98 -1.92
C ASP A 51 15.00 6.94 -0.88
N LYS A 52 15.02 7.89 0.09
CA LYS A 52 15.94 7.87 1.24
C LYS A 52 15.59 6.79 2.26
N LEU A 53 14.30 6.51 2.47
CA LEU A 53 13.85 5.46 3.39
C LEU A 53 13.96 4.07 2.75
N PHE A 54 13.73 3.97 1.44
CA PHE A 54 13.65 2.70 0.71
C PHE A 54 14.56 2.70 -0.53
N PRO A 55 15.89 2.80 -0.36
CA PRO A 55 16.83 2.90 -1.49
C PRO A 55 16.81 1.65 -2.39
N ARG A 56 16.39 0.49 -1.85
CA ARG A 56 16.29 -0.78 -2.57
C ARG A 56 14.94 -0.99 -3.26
N ALA A 57 13.89 -0.22 -2.98
CA ALA A 57 12.58 -0.39 -3.66
C ALA A 57 12.61 0.03 -5.15
N ASN A 58 13.70 0.64 -5.60
CA ASN A 58 13.87 1.24 -6.92
C ASN A 58 14.13 0.26 -8.08
N HIS A 59 13.89 -1.03 -7.90
CA HIS A 59 14.13 -2.04 -8.92
C HIS A 59 13.16 -1.98 -10.13
N PHE A 60 12.07 -1.21 -10.05
CA PHE A 60 11.04 -1.14 -11.09
C PHE A 60 11.15 0.06 -12.05
N LYS A 61 12.31 0.75 -12.09
CA LYS A 61 12.52 1.90 -12.99
C LYS A 61 12.64 1.46 -14.46
N CYS A 62 11.51 1.31 -15.14
CA CYS A 62 11.45 1.30 -16.61
C CYS A 62 11.22 2.74 -17.11
N SER A 63 11.74 3.12 -18.28
CA SER A 63 11.65 4.49 -18.81
C SER A 63 10.20 4.98 -19.03
N SER A 64 9.24 4.07 -19.12
CA SER A 64 7.81 4.34 -19.27
C SER A 64 7.01 4.21 -17.97
N ALA A 65 7.64 3.77 -16.87
CA ALA A 65 6.94 3.53 -15.62
C ALA A 65 6.46 4.85 -15.00
N ARG A 66 5.19 4.89 -14.60
CA ARG A 66 4.61 5.98 -13.82
C ARG A 66 4.49 5.57 -12.37
N ILE A 67 4.82 6.48 -11.47
CA ILE A 67 4.71 6.27 -10.03
C ILE A 67 3.49 7.05 -9.55
N GLU A 68 2.56 6.34 -8.93
CA GLU A 68 1.33 6.91 -8.38
C GLU A 68 1.20 6.48 -6.92
N SER A 69 0.69 7.37 -6.08
CA SER A 69 0.47 7.09 -4.66
C SER A 69 -0.68 7.91 -4.11
N SER A 70 -1.38 7.37 -3.12
CA SER A 70 -2.37 8.10 -2.34
C SER A 70 -2.47 7.54 -0.93
N LYS A 71 -2.82 8.37 0.05
CA LYS A 71 -3.13 7.96 1.42
C LYS A 71 -4.50 8.49 1.83
N TYR A 72 -5.28 7.60 2.42
CA TYR A 72 -6.59 7.91 2.99
C TYR A 72 -6.68 7.35 4.41
N SER A 73 -7.43 8.03 5.26
CA SER A 73 -7.69 7.62 6.64
C SER A 73 -9.11 8.03 7.03
N GLY A 74 -9.81 7.17 7.75
CA GLY A 74 -11.19 7.41 8.18
C GLY A 74 -11.57 6.53 9.36
N VAL A 75 -12.57 6.96 10.13
CA VAL A 75 -13.12 6.19 11.25
C VAL A 75 -14.26 5.30 10.75
N VAL A 76 -14.24 4.02 11.12
CA VAL A 76 -15.29 3.05 10.79
C VAL A 76 -16.02 2.59 12.04
N MET A 77 -17.27 2.14 11.89
CA MET A 77 -18.12 1.68 13.02
C MET A 77 -18.05 0.16 13.25
N MET A 78 -17.29 -0.56 12.44
CA MET A 78 -17.13 -2.02 12.53
C MET A 78 -15.82 -2.39 13.22
N SER A 79 -15.71 -3.64 13.66
CA SER A 79 -14.45 -4.12 14.26
C SER A 79 -13.35 -4.28 13.19
N GLY A 80 -12.10 -4.23 13.64
CA GLY A 80 -10.93 -4.38 12.76
C GLY A 80 -10.89 -5.71 12.03
N VAL A 81 -11.37 -6.81 12.65
CA VAL A 81 -11.42 -8.13 12.03
C VAL A 81 -12.36 -8.12 10.82
N HIS A 82 -13.59 -7.62 10.99
CA HIS A 82 -14.54 -7.50 9.87
C HIS A 82 -14.00 -6.60 8.75
N LEU A 83 -13.27 -5.54 9.10
CA LEU A 83 -12.64 -4.67 8.11
C LEU A 83 -11.58 -5.42 7.29
N VAL A 84 -10.73 -6.22 7.94
CA VAL A 84 -9.73 -7.07 7.26
C VAL A 84 -10.40 -8.12 6.37
N ASP A 85 -11.43 -8.79 6.86
CA ASP A 85 -12.16 -9.80 6.09
C ASP A 85 -12.72 -9.22 4.79
N MET A 86 -13.27 -7.99 4.83
CA MET A 86 -13.76 -7.31 3.63
C MET A 86 -12.65 -6.97 2.62
N PHE A 87 -11.45 -6.62 3.07
CA PHE A 87 -10.32 -6.37 2.17
C PHE A 87 -9.80 -7.65 1.50
N LEU A 88 -9.92 -8.79 2.19
CA LEU A 88 -9.48 -10.09 1.69
C LEU A 88 -10.51 -10.76 0.77
N ASP A 89 -11.79 -10.36 0.85
CA ASP A 89 -12.86 -10.83 -0.03
C ASP A 89 -12.79 -10.16 -1.42
N SER A 90 -11.92 -10.69 -2.27
CA SER A 90 -11.67 -10.17 -3.61
C SER A 90 -12.91 -10.16 -4.52
N VAL A 91 -13.89 -11.04 -4.25
CA VAL A 91 -15.12 -11.24 -5.03
C VAL A 91 -16.20 -10.20 -4.65
N ASN A 92 -16.15 -9.66 -3.43
CA ASN A 92 -17.20 -8.81 -2.87
C ASN A 92 -16.73 -7.38 -2.54
N ASN A 93 -15.62 -6.94 -3.14
CA ASN A 93 -15.04 -5.59 -3.04
C ASN A 93 -16.00 -4.44 -3.39
N SER A 94 -17.11 -4.73 -4.07
CA SER A 94 -18.23 -3.81 -4.31
C SER A 94 -18.75 -3.16 -3.02
N SER A 95 -18.68 -3.88 -1.90
CA SER A 95 -19.14 -3.43 -0.59
C SER A 95 -18.26 -2.30 -0.01
N PHE A 96 -16.96 -2.31 -0.34
CA PHE A 96 -16.01 -1.29 0.14
C PHE A 96 -16.30 0.09 -0.48
N TYR A 97 -16.65 0.11 -1.77
CA TYR A 97 -17.13 1.32 -2.43
C TYR A 97 -18.43 1.81 -1.78
N HIS A 98 -19.36 0.90 -1.46
CA HIS A 98 -20.65 1.27 -0.89
C HIS A 98 -20.55 1.91 0.51
N ILE A 99 -19.61 1.47 1.36
CA ILE A 99 -19.36 2.07 2.69
C ILE A 99 -18.85 3.51 2.57
N SER A 100 -18.07 3.82 1.53
CA SER A 100 -17.57 5.18 1.30
C SER A 100 -18.69 6.17 0.93
N TYR A 101 -19.76 5.72 0.28
CA TYR A 101 -20.88 6.58 -0.15
C TYR A 101 -21.92 6.84 0.95
N PHE A 102 -22.01 6.01 1.99
CA PHE A 102 -22.97 6.21 3.09
C PHE A 102 -22.51 7.20 4.18
N LYS A 103 -21.31 7.76 4.06
CA LYS A 103 -20.71 8.64 5.09
C LYS A 103 -20.30 10.04 4.59
N THR A 104 -20.57 10.36 3.32
CA THR A 104 -20.66 11.76 2.83
C THR A 104 -22.08 12.26 2.92
#